data_AF-A0A318BCQ0-F1
#
_entry.id   AF-A0A318BCQ0-F1
#
_cell.length_a   1.000
_cell.length_b   1.000
_cell.length_c   1.000
_cell.angle_alpha   90.00
_cell.angle_beta   90.00
_cell.angle_gamma   90.00
#
_symmetry.space_group_name_H-M   'P 1'
#
loop_
_entity.id
_entity.type
_entity.pdbx_description
1 polymer ?
#
loop_
_entity_poly.entity_id
_entity_poly.type
_entity_poly.pdbx_seq_one_letter_code
_entity_poly.pdbx_strand_id
1 'polypeptide(L)'
;MRHHAPDLAEDRVRALGAIWDEVVKRIIWAMLARDDDDKPDLHVNVAAEMTNLLAHMSLFLTERVVDQRLGERRPQDIDPQAERAACFDAAGLADIKGTAVNAHVVWRRRLDERWVPKSRKALDRDASPPPPKPIAVKPVADKHFISKWFIRDHWAQGQTATRWRRGGDGWSRVTIPFGRWGYRQHLWSDRLEAYFALIEGKAKRPVQMLMRTIPLNPPQTQALVAYLVIHFLRNPRLIRALWRETAGDLEDPASVGLSMEDMVQHVFDEVFTDKEVYSTFASPLMSSRWAIVATAEPIFVLPDTFCAYGHVGEALRVIAPLTPYKCFVTLPDTEEVKRIVPVQVTLEPDQAKALSALLVGTAEVEFLSDPRFQPPHQAEPGFLDVLTAIATASEVCR
;
A
#
# COMPACT_ATOMS: atom_id res chain seq x y z
N MET A 1 -10.73 -20.67 -18.42
CA MET A 1 -11.57 -21.85 -18.78
C MET A 1 -12.96 -21.81 -18.15
N ARG A 2 -13.12 -21.83 -16.82
CA ARG A 2 -14.46 -21.85 -16.17
C ARG A 2 -15.40 -20.71 -16.61
N HIS A 3 -14.87 -19.52 -16.88
CA HIS A 3 -15.65 -18.41 -17.45
C HIS A 3 -16.28 -18.73 -18.81
N HIS A 4 -15.59 -19.50 -19.67
CA HIS A 4 -16.04 -19.83 -21.02
C HIS A 4 -16.89 -21.11 -21.09
N ALA A 5 -16.80 -21.97 -20.06
CA ALA A 5 -17.61 -23.17 -19.93
C ALA A 5 -17.93 -23.45 -18.46
N PRO A 6 -18.96 -22.78 -17.90
CA PRO A 6 -19.35 -22.97 -16.50
C PRO A 6 -19.77 -24.43 -16.22
N ASP A 7 -20.42 -25.07 -17.18
CA ASP A 7 -21.00 -26.42 -17.05
C ASP A 7 -20.02 -27.56 -17.36
N LEU A 8 -18.76 -27.24 -17.72
CA LEU A 8 -17.76 -28.27 -18.02
C LEU A 8 -17.35 -29.01 -16.74
N ALA A 9 -17.27 -30.33 -16.82
CA ALA A 9 -16.83 -31.18 -15.73
C ALA A 9 -15.45 -30.73 -15.20
N GLU A 10 -15.30 -30.71 -13.88
CA GLU A 10 -14.15 -30.08 -13.22
C GLU A 10 -12.82 -30.75 -13.56
N ASP A 11 -12.82 -32.07 -13.66
CA ASP A 11 -11.68 -32.88 -14.12
C ASP A 11 -11.19 -32.44 -15.51
N ARG A 12 -12.12 -32.18 -16.43
CA ARG A 12 -11.80 -31.72 -17.78
C ARG A 12 -11.32 -30.28 -17.82
N VAL A 13 -11.91 -29.40 -17.00
CA VAL A 13 -11.42 -28.02 -16.82
C VAL A 13 -9.97 -28.04 -16.31
N ARG A 14 -9.66 -28.87 -15.32
CA ARG A 14 -8.31 -29.02 -14.77
C ARG A 14 -7.34 -29.60 -15.80
N ALA A 15 -7.75 -30.61 -16.56
CA ALA A 15 -6.91 -31.25 -17.57
C ALA A 15 -6.52 -30.27 -18.70
N LEU A 16 -7.49 -29.56 -19.29
CA LEU A 16 -7.23 -28.57 -20.33
C LEU A 16 -6.45 -27.36 -19.77
N GLY A 17 -6.81 -26.91 -18.57
CA GLY A 17 -6.09 -25.84 -17.87
C GLY A 17 -4.60 -26.16 -17.69
N ALA A 18 -4.28 -27.37 -17.22
CA ALA A 18 -2.89 -27.80 -17.02
C ALA A 18 -2.08 -27.84 -18.33
N ILE A 19 -2.69 -28.25 -19.45
CA ILE A 19 -2.02 -28.26 -20.76
C ILE A 19 -1.71 -26.83 -21.21
N TRP A 20 -2.70 -25.93 -21.13
CA TRP A 20 -2.52 -24.55 -21.57
C TRP A 20 -1.59 -23.75 -20.65
N ASP A 21 -1.61 -24.01 -19.34
CA ASP A 21 -0.63 -23.45 -18.40
C ASP A 21 0.79 -23.92 -18.73
N GLU A 22 0.97 -25.19 -19.13
CA GLU A 22 2.27 -25.69 -19.58
C GLU A 22 2.74 -24.98 -20.87
N VAL A 23 1.84 -24.69 -21.81
CA VAL A 23 2.15 -23.89 -23.01
C VAL A 23 2.64 -22.49 -22.62
N VAL A 24 1.90 -21.77 -21.77
CA VAL A 24 2.29 -20.43 -21.29
C VAL A 24 3.64 -20.46 -20.58
N LYS A 25 3.85 -21.44 -19.71
CA LYS A 25 5.11 -21.63 -18.99
C LYS A 25 6.29 -21.83 -19.93
N ARG A 26 6.13 -22.66 -20.97
CA ARG A 26 7.18 -22.87 -21.99
C ARG A 26 7.45 -21.62 -22.82
N ILE A 27 6.42 -20.81 -23.14
CA ILE A 27 6.61 -19.51 -23.80
C ILE A 27 7.49 -18.59 -22.93
N ILE A 28 7.17 -18.47 -21.64
CA ILE A 28 7.91 -17.59 -20.70
C ILE A 28 9.35 -18.08 -20.53
N TRP A 29 9.57 -19.38 -20.36
CA TRP A 29 10.92 -19.94 -20.24
C TRP A 29 11.72 -19.74 -21.52
N ALA A 30 11.14 -20.00 -22.69
CA ALA A 30 11.79 -19.76 -23.97
C ALA A 30 12.09 -18.28 -24.19
N MET A 31 11.26 -17.36 -23.66
CA MET A 31 11.50 -15.92 -23.71
C MET A 31 12.70 -15.52 -22.84
N LEU A 32 12.75 -16.00 -21.59
CA LEU A 32 13.79 -15.67 -20.62
C LEU A 32 15.15 -16.28 -20.96
N ALA A 33 15.17 -17.48 -21.53
CA ALA A 33 16.40 -18.15 -21.97
C ALA A 33 17.15 -17.39 -23.08
N ARG A 34 16.49 -16.44 -23.76
CA ARG A 34 17.11 -15.61 -24.80
C ARG A 34 18.03 -14.54 -24.23
N ASP A 35 17.90 -14.21 -22.95
CA ASP A 35 18.72 -13.18 -22.30
C ASP A 35 20.03 -13.75 -21.70
N ASP A 36 20.28 -15.06 -21.74
CA ASP A 36 21.38 -15.67 -20.97
C ASP A 36 22.80 -15.21 -21.39
N ASP A 37 22.99 -14.68 -22.59
CA ASP A 37 24.31 -14.25 -23.08
C ASP A 37 24.61 -12.74 -22.93
N ASP A 38 23.63 -11.88 -22.59
CA ASP A 38 23.81 -10.41 -22.59
C ASP A 38 22.94 -9.67 -21.54
N LYS A 39 22.92 -10.18 -20.30
CA LYS A 39 22.20 -9.52 -19.20
C LYS A 39 22.98 -8.29 -18.74
N PRO A 40 22.45 -7.06 -18.91
CA PRO A 40 23.10 -5.88 -18.38
C PRO A 40 23.08 -5.94 -16.86
N ASP A 41 24.19 -5.55 -16.23
CA ASP A 41 24.26 -5.44 -14.78
C ASP A 41 23.35 -4.30 -14.29
N LEU A 42 22.49 -4.60 -13.33
CA LEU A 42 21.49 -3.67 -12.80
C LEU A 42 21.84 -3.30 -11.36
N HIS A 43 22.51 -2.16 -11.19
CA HIS A 43 22.86 -1.56 -9.89
C HIS A 43 21.67 -1.34 -8.95
N VAL A 44 20.46 -1.19 -9.48
CA VAL A 44 19.23 -0.99 -8.69
C VAL A 44 18.39 -2.26 -8.66
N ASN A 45 17.91 -2.64 -7.48
CA ASN A 45 16.97 -3.74 -7.34
C ASN A 45 15.63 -3.40 -8.05
N VAL A 46 15.41 -4.03 -9.21
CA VAL A 46 14.18 -3.95 -10.01
C VAL A 46 13.40 -5.26 -10.01
N ALA A 47 13.76 -6.22 -9.15
CA ALA A 47 13.09 -7.53 -9.09
C ALA A 47 11.57 -7.39 -8.98
N ALA A 48 11.11 -6.46 -8.15
CA ALA A 48 9.70 -6.13 -8.00
C ALA A 48 9.01 -5.69 -9.31
N GLU A 49 9.68 -4.86 -10.11
CA GLU A 49 9.15 -4.37 -11.39
C GLU A 49 9.17 -5.48 -12.46
N MET A 50 10.21 -6.32 -12.44
CA MET A 50 10.36 -7.48 -13.34
C MET A 50 9.30 -8.53 -13.07
N THR A 51 9.10 -8.92 -11.81
CA THR A 51 8.07 -9.89 -11.40
C THR A 51 6.67 -9.41 -11.79
N ASN A 52 6.38 -8.12 -11.63
CA ASN A 52 5.09 -7.56 -12.05
C ASN A 52 4.86 -7.61 -13.56
N LEU A 53 5.91 -7.31 -14.34
CA LEU A 53 5.83 -7.42 -15.78
C LEU A 53 5.60 -8.87 -16.19
N LEU A 54 6.34 -9.82 -15.60
CA LEU A 54 6.14 -11.25 -15.85
C LEU A 54 4.72 -11.69 -15.50
N ALA A 55 4.18 -11.27 -14.35
CA ALA A 55 2.82 -11.63 -13.95
C ALA A 55 1.77 -11.12 -14.96
N HIS A 56 1.86 -9.85 -15.39
CA HIS A 56 0.95 -9.33 -16.41
C HIS A 56 1.12 -10.01 -17.77
N MET A 57 2.35 -10.33 -18.15
CA MET A 57 2.62 -11.08 -19.38
C MET A 57 2.04 -12.49 -19.30
N SER A 58 2.20 -13.19 -18.17
CA SER A 58 1.60 -14.51 -17.95
C SER A 58 0.08 -14.45 -18.11
N LEU A 59 -0.59 -13.50 -17.44
CA LEU A 59 -2.05 -13.35 -17.55
C LEU A 59 -2.49 -13.08 -18.99
N PHE A 60 -1.83 -12.14 -19.66
CA PHE A 60 -2.12 -11.83 -21.06
C PHE A 60 -1.90 -13.05 -21.97
N LEU A 61 -0.80 -13.79 -21.78
CA LEU A 61 -0.52 -15.00 -22.55
C LEU A 61 -1.54 -16.10 -22.26
N THR A 62 -1.96 -16.28 -21.01
CA THR A 62 -3.02 -17.23 -20.64
C THR A 62 -4.32 -16.91 -21.37
N GLU A 63 -4.76 -15.66 -21.37
CA GLU A 63 -5.95 -15.23 -22.11
C GLU A 63 -5.80 -15.52 -23.61
N ARG A 64 -4.66 -15.15 -24.20
CA ARG A 64 -4.42 -15.36 -25.64
C ARG A 64 -4.33 -16.83 -26.03
N VAL A 65 -3.70 -17.67 -25.21
CA VAL A 65 -3.63 -19.11 -25.43
C VAL A 65 -5.03 -19.71 -25.34
N VAL A 66 -5.82 -19.33 -24.32
CA VAL A 66 -7.21 -19.79 -24.20
C VAL A 66 -8.02 -19.38 -25.43
N ASP A 67 -7.98 -18.10 -25.81
CA ASP A 67 -8.71 -17.58 -26.97
C ASP A 67 -8.31 -18.29 -28.27
N GLN A 68 -7.01 -18.47 -28.50
CA GLN A 68 -6.49 -19.13 -29.70
C GLN A 68 -6.87 -20.62 -29.74
N ARG A 69 -6.82 -21.30 -28.60
CA ARG A 69 -7.14 -22.74 -28.53
C ARG A 69 -8.65 -22.96 -28.57
N LEU A 70 -9.45 -22.07 -28.02
CA LEU A 70 -10.90 -22.14 -28.20
C LEU A 70 -11.25 -21.82 -29.65
N GLY A 71 -10.84 -20.66 -30.19
CA GLY A 71 -11.22 -20.25 -31.54
C GLY A 71 -12.74 -20.38 -31.74
N GLU A 72 -13.15 -21.18 -32.71
CA GLU A 72 -14.56 -21.55 -32.93
C GLU A 72 -14.98 -22.88 -32.26
N ARG A 73 -14.02 -23.61 -31.66
CA ARG A 73 -14.26 -24.89 -30.98
C ARG A 73 -14.96 -24.67 -29.64
N ARG A 74 -15.94 -25.51 -29.32
CA ARG A 74 -16.54 -25.51 -27.99
C ARG A 74 -15.61 -26.25 -27.01
N PRO A 75 -15.44 -25.75 -25.77
CA PRO A 75 -14.61 -26.40 -24.74
C PRO A 75 -14.89 -27.90 -24.54
N GLN A 76 -16.16 -28.31 -24.65
CA GLN A 76 -16.62 -29.69 -24.50
C GLN A 76 -16.20 -30.64 -25.63
N ASP A 77 -15.83 -30.09 -26.80
CA ASP A 77 -15.46 -30.86 -27.98
C ASP A 77 -13.93 -31.06 -28.05
N ILE A 78 -13.17 -30.44 -27.15
CA ILE A 78 -11.70 -30.53 -27.12
C ILE A 78 -11.29 -31.74 -26.29
N ASP A 79 -10.78 -32.78 -26.95
CA ASP A 79 -10.19 -33.94 -26.28
C ASP A 79 -8.82 -33.56 -25.65
N PRO A 80 -8.62 -33.74 -24.33
CA PRO A 80 -7.38 -33.34 -23.66
C PRO A 80 -6.12 -34.05 -24.18
N GLN A 81 -6.22 -35.32 -24.61
CA GLN A 81 -5.04 -36.06 -25.09
C GLN A 81 -4.61 -35.56 -26.47
N ALA A 82 -5.56 -35.41 -27.39
CA ALA A 82 -5.32 -34.83 -28.71
C ALA A 82 -4.82 -33.38 -28.60
N GLU A 83 -5.41 -32.57 -27.71
CA GLU A 83 -4.97 -31.19 -27.47
C GLU A 83 -3.53 -31.14 -26.94
N ARG A 84 -3.16 -32.02 -26.00
CA ARG A 84 -1.78 -32.13 -25.51
C ARG A 84 -0.81 -32.50 -26.64
N ALA A 85 -1.16 -33.48 -27.46
CA ALA A 85 -0.32 -33.90 -28.58
C ALA A 85 -0.12 -32.74 -29.58
N ALA A 86 -1.19 -32.04 -29.94
CA ALA A 86 -1.14 -30.89 -30.86
C ALA A 86 -0.38 -29.68 -30.27
N CYS A 87 -0.44 -29.45 -28.96
CA CYS A 87 0.28 -28.35 -28.32
C CYS A 87 1.80 -28.56 -28.30
N PHE A 88 2.25 -29.81 -28.31
CA PHE A 88 3.66 -30.17 -28.11
C PHE A 88 4.27 -30.99 -29.25
N ASP A 89 3.61 -31.02 -30.41
CA ASP A 89 4.21 -31.49 -31.65
C ASP A 89 5.18 -30.43 -32.24
N ALA A 90 5.75 -30.72 -33.41
CA ALA A 90 6.70 -29.83 -34.05
C ALA A 90 6.10 -28.44 -34.37
N ALA A 91 4.83 -28.37 -34.77
CA ALA A 91 4.16 -27.12 -35.09
C ALA A 91 3.82 -26.33 -33.82
N GLY A 92 3.25 -26.98 -32.81
CA GLY A 92 2.95 -26.36 -31.51
C GLY A 92 4.20 -25.84 -30.80
N LEU A 93 5.32 -26.57 -30.87
CA LEU A 93 6.60 -26.09 -30.34
C LEU A 93 7.18 -24.91 -31.14
N ALA A 94 6.97 -24.87 -32.46
CA ALA A 94 7.34 -23.72 -33.29
C ALA A 94 6.52 -22.48 -32.93
N ASP A 95 5.21 -22.62 -32.73
CA ASP A 95 4.32 -21.55 -32.29
C ASP A 95 4.70 -21.00 -30.90
N ILE A 96 5.04 -21.90 -29.96
CA ILE A 96 5.54 -21.52 -28.64
C ILE A 96 6.81 -20.66 -28.78
N LYS A 97 7.77 -21.09 -29.60
CA LYS A 97 9.01 -20.34 -29.85
C LYS A 97 8.74 -18.99 -30.53
N GLY A 98 7.88 -18.95 -31.53
CA GLY A 98 7.51 -17.71 -32.22
C GLY A 98 6.84 -16.70 -31.28
N THR A 99 5.92 -17.18 -30.44
CA THR A 99 5.27 -16.36 -29.40
C THR A 99 6.28 -15.85 -28.38
N ALA A 100 7.24 -16.68 -27.96
CA ALA A 100 8.31 -16.30 -27.06
C ALA A 100 9.21 -15.18 -27.63
N VAL A 101 9.48 -15.18 -28.94
CA VAL A 101 10.21 -14.09 -29.61
C VAL A 101 9.46 -12.77 -29.50
N ASN A 102 8.15 -12.77 -29.75
CA ASN A 102 7.33 -11.55 -29.64
C ASN A 102 7.24 -11.06 -28.19
N ALA A 103 7.05 -11.97 -27.23
CA ALA A 103 7.06 -11.64 -25.81
C ALA A 103 8.40 -11.04 -25.38
N HIS A 104 9.51 -11.58 -25.90
CA HIS A 104 10.86 -11.10 -25.61
C HIS A 104 11.08 -9.64 -26.06
N VAL A 105 10.47 -9.21 -27.18
CA VAL A 105 10.55 -7.79 -27.61
C VAL A 105 9.97 -6.86 -26.54
N VAL A 106 8.85 -7.22 -25.92
CA VAL A 106 8.23 -6.42 -24.85
C VAL A 106 9.12 -6.38 -23.61
N TRP A 107 9.67 -7.53 -23.23
CA TRP A 107 10.60 -7.66 -22.11
C TRP A 107 11.87 -6.81 -22.33
N ARG A 108 12.52 -6.97 -23.48
CA ARG A 108 13.74 -6.25 -23.85
C ARG A 108 13.52 -4.74 -23.90
N ARG A 109 12.40 -4.30 -24.47
CA ARG A 109 12.00 -2.89 -24.45
C ARG A 109 11.94 -2.32 -23.03
N ARG A 110 11.38 -3.04 -22.07
CA ARG A 110 11.34 -2.60 -20.66
C ARG A 110 12.72 -2.58 -20.01
N LEU A 111 13.56 -3.55 -20.33
CA LEU A 111 14.94 -3.58 -19.88
C LEU A 111 15.72 -2.35 -20.38
N ASP A 112 15.67 -2.07 -21.68
CA ASP A 112 16.46 -1.03 -22.34
C ASP A 112 15.93 0.39 -22.09
N GLU A 113 14.60 0.59 -22.12
CA GLU A 113 14.01 1.93 -21.97
C GLU A 113 13.84 2.36 -20.51
N ARG A 114 13.83 1.41 -19.55
CA ARG A 114 13.48 1.70 -18.15
C ARG A 114 14.50 1.20 -17.14
N TRP A 115 14.82 -0.09 -17.12
CA TRP A 115 15.63 -0.64 -16.02
C TRP A 115 17.10 -0.29 -16.14
N VAL A 116 17.70 -0.43 -17.33
CA VAL A 116 19.09 -0.03 -17.58
C VAL A 116 19.31 1.47 -17.37
N PRO A 117 18.48 2.39 -17.92
CA PRO A 117 18.63 3.82 -17.66
C PRO A 117 18.47 4.20 -16.19
N LYS A 118 17.56 3.53 -15.46
CA LYS A 118 17.37 3.75 -14.02
C LYS A 118 18.60 3.33 -13.21
N SER A 119 19.24 2.22 -13.60
CA SER A 119 20.49 1.75 -13.00
C SER A 119 21.65 2.70 -13.26
N ARG A 120 21.87 3.12 -14.51
CA ARG A 120 22.90 4.11 -14.87
C ARG A 120 22.74 5.40 -14.09
N LYS A 121 21.52 5.95 -14.03
CA LYS A 121 21.22 7.16 -13.28
C LYS A 121 21.51 7.03 -11.78
N ALA A 122 21.34 5.84 -11.21
CA ALA A 122 21.69 5.60 -9.81
C ALA A 122 23.20 5.57 -9.61
N LEU A 123 23.94 4.89 -10.49
CA LEU A 123 25.41 4.91 -10.50
C LEU A 123 25.97 6.32 -10.65
N ASP A 124 25.44 7.12 -11.59
CA ASP A 124 25.84 8.51 -11.79
C ASP A 124 25.63 9.34 -10.51
N ARG A 125 24.54 9.08 -9.78
CA ARG A 125 24.23 9.77 -8.52
C ARG A 125 25.13 9.34 -7.38
N ASP A 126 25.53 8.07 -7.35
CA ASP A 126 26.44 7.55 -6.32
C ASP A 126 27.88 8.04 -6.55
N ALA A 127 28.29 8.15 -7.83
CA ALA A 127 29.59 8.72 -8.21
C ALA A 127 29.66 10.24 -8.03
N SER A 128 28.53 10.95 -8.18
CA SER A 128 28.46 12.41 -8.06
C SER A 128 27.17 12.81 -7.32
N PRO A 129 27.13 12.67 -5.98
CA PRO A 129 25.95 12.98 -5.21
C PRO A 129 25.62 14.47 -5.33
N PRO A 130 24.35 14.84 -5.61
CA PRO A 130 23.96 16.23 -5.67
C PRO A 130 24.14 16.87 -4.29
N PRO A 131 24.53 18.15 -4.22
CA PRO A 131 24.67 18.83 -2.94
C PRO A 131 23.34 18.80 -2.18
N PRO A 132 23.37 18.63 -0.84
CA PRO A 132 22.16 18.63 -0.04
C PRO A 132 21.44 19.95 -0.23
N LYS A 133 20.22 19.90 -0.75
CA LYS A 133 19.40 21.11 -0.86
C LYS A 133 19.00 21.54 0.55
N PRO A 134 19.24 22.80 0.94
CA PRO A 134 18.76 23.29 2.22
C PRO A 134 17.24 23.19 2.27
N ILE A 135 16.72 22.83 3.43
CA ILE A 135 15.28 22.72 3.64
C ILE A 135 14.72 24.14 3.74
N ALA A 136 13.85 24.49 2.81
CA ALA A 136 13.18 25.79 2.80
C ALA A 136 12.09 25.79 3.89
N VAL A 137 12.39 26.37 5.04
CA VAL A 137 11.44 26.55 6.14
C VAL A 137 10.56 27.75 5.84
N LYS A 138 9.24 27.55 5.86
CA LYS A 138 8.25 28.62 5.69
C LYS A 138 7.40 28.69 6.95
N PRO A 139 7.10 29.89 7.46
CA PRO A 139 6.15 30.05 8.56
C PRO A 139 4.77 29.52 8.21
N VAL A 140 4.20 28.66 9.06
CA VAL A 140 2.84 28.12 8.89
C VAL A 140 2.10 28.22 10.22
N ALA A 141 1.08 29.08 10.28
CA ALA A 141 0.28 29.29 11.48
C ALA A 141 -0.55 28.05 11.87
N ASP A 142 -1.26 27.47 10.89
CA ASP A 142 -2.09 26.28 11.11
C ASP A 142 -1.44 25.04 10.49
N LYS A 143 -1.07 24.08 11.34
CA LYS A 143 -0.44 22.82 10.93
C LYS A 143 -1.50 21.80 10.56
N HIS A 144 -1.24 21.04 9.50
CA HIS A 144 -2.18 20.02 9.04
C HIS A 144 -1.65 18.61 9.38
N PHE A 145 -2.38 17.88 10.23
CA PHE A 145 -1.90 16.60 10.79
C PHE A 145 -2.05 15.38 9.87
N ILE A 146 -2.86 15.49 8.80
CA ILE A 146 -2.90 14.53 7.69
C ILE A 146 -2.56 15.21 6.37
N SER A 147 -1.92 14.57 5.41
CA SER A 147 -1.56 15.24 4.15
C SER A 147 -2.77 15.82 3.39
N LYS A 148 -2.74 17.11 3.02
CA LYS A 148 -3.85 17.77 2.28
C LYS A 148 -4.17 17.09 0.96
N TRP A 149 -3.14 16.66 0.23
CA TRP A 149 -3.32 15.97 -1.05
C TRP A 149 -4.03 14.62 -0.86
N PHE A 150 -3.77 13.94 0.26
CA PHE A 150 -4.36 12.64 0.56
C PHE A 150 -5.86 12.76 0.81
N ILE A 151 -6.28 13.78 1.57
CA ILE A 151 -7.70 14.07 1.77
C ILE A 151 -8.36 14.46 0.47
N ARG A 152 -7.78 15.43 -0.26
CA ARG A 152 -8.34 15.92 -1.53
C ARG A 152 -8.51 14.81 -2.56
N ASP A 153 -7.49 13.97 -2.72
CA ASP A 153 -7.47 12.96 -3.79
C ASP A 153 -8.28 11.70 -3.42
N HIS A 154 -8.56 11.43 -2.13
CA HIS A 154 -9.12 10.15 -1.68
C HIS A 154 -10.33 10.21 -0.74
N TRP A 155 -10.57 11.34 -0.06
CA TRP A 155 -11.62 11.49 0.95
C TRP A 155 -12.58 12.63 0.67
N ALA A 156 -12.22 13.54 -0.22
CA ALA A 156 -13.09 14.63 -0.67
C ALA A 156 -13.90 14.24 -1.91
N GLN A 157 -15.09 14.79 -2.03
CA GLN A 157 -15.90 14.83 -3.24
C GLN A 157 -15.89 16.25 -3.79
N GLY A 158 -15.11 16.47 -4.85
CA GLY A 158 -14.83 17.81 -5.36
C GLY A 158 -14.12 18.67 -4.31
N GLN A 159 -14.78 19.74 -3.85
CA GLN A 159 -14.25 20.67 -2.85
C GLN A 159 -14.74 20.39 -1.43
N THR A 160 -15.55 19.34 -1.23
CA THR A 160 -16.21 19.05 0.06
C THR A 160 -15.82 17.70 0.62
N ALA A 161 -15.90 17.55 1.93
CA ALA A 161 -15.74 16.29 2.65
C ALA A 161 -16.90 16.08 3.63
N THR A 162 -17.26 14.82 3.87
CA THR A 162 -18.24 14.47 4.91
C THR A 162 -17.50 14.26 6.21
N ARG A 163 -17.75 15.14 7.17
CA ARG A 163 -17.17 15.09 8.50
C ARG A 163 -18.19 14.55 9.49
N TRP A 164 -17.72 13.67 10.35
CA TRP A 164 -18.42 13.27 11.57
C TRP A 164 -17.71 13.86 12.77
N ARG A 165 -18.47 14.39 13.73
CA ARG A 165 -17.93 14.95 14.97
C ARG A 165 -18.65 14.36 16.17
N ARG A 166 -17.87 13.96 17.17
CA ARG A 166 -18.37 13.45 18.44
C ARG A 166 -19.02 14.59 19.23
N GLY A 167 -20.23 14.36 19.70
CA GLY A 167 -21.00 15.23 20.57
C GLY A 167 -21.61 14.44 21.74
N GLY A 168 -22.41 15.10 22.58
CA GLY A 168 -23.03 14.48 23.76
C GLY A 168 -23.94 13.29 23.42
N ASP A 169 -24.66 13.36 22.30
CA ASP A 169 -25.63 12.34 21.86
C ASP A 169 -25.04 11.35 20.83
N GLY A 170 -23.70 11.29 20.70
CA GLY A 170 -23.01 10.42 19.74
C GLY A 170 -22.37 11.19 18.58
N TRP A 171 -22.46 10.63 17.36
CA TRP A 171 -21.80 11.20 16.17
C TRP A 171 -22.75 12.05 15.32
N SER A 172 -22.35 13.29 15.04
CA SER A 172 -23.08 14.21 14.16
C SER A 172 -22.41 14.35 12.81
N ARG A 173 -23.18 14.27 11.72
CA ARG A 173 -22.68 14.36 10.33
C ARG A 173 -22.88 15.76 9.76
N VAL A 174 -21.83 16.30 9.13
CA VAL A 174 -21.89 17.58 8.41
C VAL A 174 -20.99 17.57 7.18
N THR A 175 -21.44 18.20 6.09
CA THR A 175 -20.60 18.45 4.91
C THR A 175 -19.83 19.76 5.08
N ILE A 176 -18.52 19.72 4.86
CA ILE A 176 -17.63 20.88 5.00
C ILE A 176 -16.73 21.03 3.77
N PRO A 177 -16.18 22.22 3.48
CA PRO A 177 -15.03 22.34 2.60
C PRO A 177 -13.88 21.48 3.14
N PHE A 178 -13.24 20.65 2.30
CA PHE A 178 -12.21 19.71 2.79
C PHE A 178 -11.04 20.45 3.45
N GLY A 179 -10.72 21.65 2.95
CA GLY A 179 -9.70 22.53 3.51
C GLY A 179 -10.03 23.14 4.89
N ARG A 180 -11.14 22.75 5.53
CA ARG A 180 -11.47 23.12 6.92
C ARG A 180 -11.31 21.97 7.92
N TRP A 181 -10.89 20.79 7.47
CA TRP A 181 -10.59 19.66 8.36
C TRP A 181 -9.08 19.53 8.54
N GLY A 182 -8.64 18.94 9.65
CA GLY A 182 -7.25 18.52 9.79
C GLY A 182 -6.25 19.58 10.27
N TYR A 183 -6.70 20.81 10.57
CA TYR A 183 -5.84 21.90 11.04
C TYR A 183 -5.85 22.05 12.55
N ARG A 184 -4.66 22.29 13.13
CA ARG A 184 -4.46 22.64 14.54
C ARG A 184 -3.29 23.62 14.64
N GLN A 185 -3.36 24.49 15.63
CA GLN A 185 -2.28 25.43 15.94
C GLN A 185 -1.27 24.79 16.87
N HIS A 186 -0.03 25.29 16.83
CA HIS A 186 1.04 25.00 17.79
C HIS A 186 1.45 23.52 17.97
N LEU A 187 1.13 22.62 17.03
CA LEU A 187 1.48 21.20 17.20
C LEU A 187 2.98 20.90 17.11
N TRP A 188 3.70 21.54 16.18
CA TRP A 188 5.14 21.34 15.93
C TRP A 188 5.74 22.50 15.14
N SER A 189 7.07 22.57 15.04
CA SER A 189 7.76 23.72 14.42
C SER A 189 7.60 23.84 12.91
N ASP A 190 7.88 25.02 12.38
CA ASP A 190 8.00 25.23 10.93
C ASP A 190 9.12 24.39 10.30
N ARG A 191 10.19 24.14 11.06
CA ARG A 191 11.28 23.27 10.62
C ARG A 191 10.77 21.84 10.42
N LEU A 192 10.09 21.29 11.41
CA LEU A 192 9.55 19.94 11.32
C LEU A 192 8.48 19.82 10.22
N GLU A 193 7.63 20.85 10.06
CA GLU A 193 6.67 20.94 8.94
C GLU A 193 7.34 20.85 7.56
N ALA A 194 8.51 21.46 7.39
CA ALA A 194 9.24 21.39 6.14
C ALA A 194 9.81 19.98 5.87
N TYR A 195 10.28 19.26 6.90
CA TYR A 195 10.70 17.86 6.77
C TYR A 195 9.53 16.95 6.39
N PHE A 196 8.41 17.16 7.05
CA PHE A 196 7.14 16.52 6.81
C PHE A 196 6.67 16.64 5.35
N ALA A 197 6.71 17.84 4.79
CA ALA A 197 6.39 18.07 3.38
C ALA A 197 7.29 17.26 2.42
N LEU A 198 8.58 17.07 2.74
CA LEU A 198 9.50 16.27 1.92
C LEU A 198 9.13 14.79 1.92
N ILE A 199 8.74 14.24 3.08
CA ILE A 199 8.33 12.84 3.19
C ILE A 199 7.02 12.61 2.43
N GLU A 200 6.04 13.49 2.60
CA GLU A 200 4.76 13.42 1.87
C GLU A 200 4.95 13.46 0.35
N GLY A 201 5.81 14.36 -0.13
CA GLY A 201 6.14 14.48 -1.55
C GLY A 201 6.71 13.19 -2.13
N LYS A 202 7.53 12.47 -1.36
CA LYS A 202 8.10 11.16 -1.77
C LYS A 202 7.09 10.02 -1.66
N ALA A 203 6.15 10.10 -0.72
CA ALA A 203 5.21 9.02 -0.40
C ALA A 203 3.96 8.99 -1.29
N LYS A 204 3.59 10.10 -1.93
CA LYS A 204 2.40 10.19 -2.78
C LYS A 204 2.30 9.06 -3.81
N ARG A 205 3.39 8.83 -4.55
CA ARG A 205 3.43 7.76 -5.58
C ARG A 205 3.38 6.35 -4.97
N PRO A 206 4.19 6.00 -3.96
CA PRO A 206 4.06 4.74 -3.23
C PRO A 206 2.63 4.43 -2.75
N VAL A 207 1.94 5.42 -2.15
CA VAL A 207 0.55 5.25 -1.70
C VAL A 207 -0.39 4.95 -2.89
N GLN A 208 -0.23 5.66 -4.01
CA GLN A 208 -0.99 5.40 -5.25
C GLN A 208 -0.72 4.04 -5.86
N MET A 209 0.53 3.59 -5.81
CA MET A 209 0.93 2.26 -6.28
C MET A 209 0.28 1.17 -5.42
N LEU A 210 0.32 1.35 -4.10
CA LEU A 210 -0.27 0.44 -3.13
C LEU A 210 -1.78 0.26 -3.32
N MET A 211 -2.52 1.36 -3.52
CA MET A 211 -3.97 1.32 -3.80
C MET A 211 -4.32 0.58 -5.11
N ARG A 212 -3.36 0.50 -6.04
CA ARG A 212 -3.48 -0.19 -7.34
C ARG A 212 -2.76 -1.53 -7.37
N THR A 213 -2.39 -2.07 -6.21
CA THR A 213 -1.72 -3.38 -6.13
C THR A 213 -0.38 -3.45 -6.85
N ILE A 214 0.24 -2.30 -7.14
CA ILE A 214 1.51 -2.24 -7.84
C ILE A 214 2.64 -2.44 -6.82
N PRO A 215 3.60 -3.35 -7.07
CA PRO A 215 4.74 -3.55 -6.19
C PRO A 215 5.53 -2.30 -5.87
N LEU A 216 6.07 -2.28 -4.65
CA LEU A 216 7.01 -1.25 -4.22
C LEU A 216 8.43 -1.81 -4.27
N ASN A 217 9.35 -1.04 -4.85
CA ASN A 217 10.78 -1.29 -4.68
C ASN A 217 11.26 -0.76 -3.31
N PRO A 218 12.47 -1.13 -2.83
CA PRO A 218 12.88 -0.79 -1.47
C PRO A 218 12.82 0.72 -1.13
N PRO A 219 13.26 1.65 -2.00
CA PRO A 219 13.08 3.09 -1.74
C PRO A 219 11.61 3.53 -1.61
N GLN A 220 10.69 2.92 -2.37
CA GLN A 220 9.26 3.21 -2.28
C GLN A 220 8.64 2.63 -1.00
N THR A 221 9.06 1.43 -0.60
CA THR A 221 8.68 0.80 0.68
C THR A 221 9.11 1.69 1.85
N GLN A 222 10.36 2.17 1.85
CA GLN A 222 10.87 3.09 2.87
C GLN A 222 10.08 4.41 2.89
N ALA A 223 9.76 4.98 1.72
CA ALA A 223 8.96 6.20 1.65
C ALA A 223 7.54 6.01 2.19
N LEU A 224 6.92 4.84 1.94
CA LEU A 224 5.62 4.50 2.50
C LEU A 224 5.68 4.34 4.03
N VAL A 225 6.66 3.60 4.54
CA VAL A 225 6.82 3.44 5.99
C VAL A 225 7.07 4.78 6.66
N ALA A 226 7.93 5.62 6.08
CA ALA A 226 8.15 6.96 6.59
C ALA A 226 6.85 7.78 6.64
N TYR A 227 6.03 7.69 5.60
CA TYR A 227 4.72 8.34 5.57
C TYR A 227 3.79 7.87 6.68
N LEU A 228 3.73 6.57 6.95
CA LEU A 228 2.89 6.02 8.02
C LEU A 228 3.40 6.45 9.40
N VAL A 229 4.72 6.38 9.63
CA VAL A 229 5.35 6.80 10.89
C VAL A 229 5.10 8.28 11.15
N ILE A 230 5.30 9.16 10.17
CA ILE A 230 5.06 10.60 10.40
C ILE A 230 3.60 10.90 10.71
N HIS A 231 2.64 10.20 10.11
CA HIS A 231 1.22 10.45 10.38
C HIS A 231 0.80 9.90 11.75
N PHE A 232 1.43 8.80 12.18
CA PHE A 232 1.31 8.33 13.56
C PHE A 232 1.84 9.38 14.55
N LEU A 233 3.02 9.94 14.28
CA LEU A 233 3.67 10.91 15.17
C LEU A 233 2.98 12.29 15.17
N ARG A 234 2.35 12.68 14.06
CA ARG A 234 1.54 13.92 13.95
C ARG A 234 0.18 13.84 14.63
N ASN A 235 -0.18 12.70 15.19
CA ASN A 235 -1.46 12.50 15.84
C ASN A 235 -1.64 13.51 17.00
N PRO A 236 -2.62 14.44 16.93
CA PRO A 236 -2.83 15.43 17.97
C PRO A 236 -3.08 14.83 19.37
N ARG A 237 -3.61 13.60 19.43
CA ARG A 237 -3.79 12.86 20.69
C ARG A 237 -2.43 12.50 21.30
N LEU A 238 -1.52 11.98 20.49
CA LEU A 238 -0.17 11.59 20.92
C LEU A 238 0.62 12.82 21.38
N ILE A 239 0.61 13.87 20.56
CA ILE A 239 1.29 15.14 20.87
C ILE A 239 0.83 15.67 22.22
N ARG A 240 -0.49 15.78 22.44
CA ARG A 240 -1.04 16.26 23.71
C ARG A 240 -0.81 15.32 24.90
N ALA A 241 -0.69 14.01 24.66
CA ALA A 241 -0.31 13.08 25.71
C ALA A 241 1.14 13.31 26.13
N LEU A 242 2.06 13.37 25.16
CA LEU A 242 3.47 13.66 25.41
C LEU A 242 3.64 15.00 26.13
N TRP A 243 2.94 16.04 25.70
CA TRP A 243 2.97 17.36 26.33
C TRP A 243 2.57 17.31 27.80
N ARG A 244 1.50 16.58 28.15
CA ARG A 244 1.05 16.46 29.53
C ARG A 244 2.04 15.69 30.40
N GLU A 245 2.69 14.68 29.84
CA GLU A 245 3.68 13.87 30.56
C GLU A 245 4.99 14.63 30.76
N THR A 246 5.48 15.33 29.73
CA THR A 246 6.77 16.05 29.80
C THR A 246 6.68 17.39 30.51
N ALA A 247 5.53 18.09 30.51
CA ALA A 247 5.42 19.42 31.10
C ALA A 247 5.75 19.47 32.61
N GLY A 248 5.61 18.36 33.33
CA GLY A 248 5.96 18.27 34.75
C GLY A 248 7.45 18.11 35.04
N ASP A 249 8.23 17.64 34.06
CA ASP A 249 9.64 17.27 34.22
C ASP A 249 10.61 18.33 33.63
N LEU A 250 10.07 19.34 32.94
CA LEU A 250 10.87 20.39 32.31
C LEU A 250 11.26 21.48 33.31
N GLU A 251 12.47 22.01 33.15
CA GLU A 251 12.96 23.18 33.90
C GLU A 251 12.02 24.38 33.71
N ASP A 252 12.03 25.34 34.64
CA ASP A 252 11.22 26.56 34.52
C ASP A 252 11.48 27.23 33.15
N PRO A 253 10.47 27.33 32.26
CA PRO A 253 10.65 27.93 30.93
C PRO A 253 11.22 29.35 30.99
N ALA A 254 10.94 30.08 32.08
CA ALA A 254 11.45 31.43 32.30
C ALA A 254 12.98 31.48 32.44
N SER A 255 13.61 30.38 32.89
CA SER A 255 15.08 30.30 33.04
C SER A 255 15.82 30.24 31.70
N VAL A 256 15.16 29.77 30.65
CA VAL A 256 15.69 29.68 29.27
C VAL A 256 15.02 30.67 28.30
N GLY A 257 14.14 31.54 28.81
CA GLY A 257 13.48 32.58 28.02
C GLY A 257 12.48 32.05 26.99
N LEU A 258 11.89 30.87 27.22
CA LEU A 258 10.89 30.25 26.34
C LEU A 258 9.52 30.19 27.04
N SER A 259 8.44 30.09 26.27
CA SER A 259 7.17 29.66 26.84
C SER A 259 7.19 28.15 27.08
N MET A 260 6.35 27.65 27.99
CA MET A 260 6.20 26.20 28.20
C MET A 260 5.79 25.48 26.91
N GLU A 261 4.96 26.13 26.08
CA GLU A 261 4.53 25.60 24.79
C GLU A 261 5.70 25.48 23.81
N ASP A 262 6.56 26.49 23.72
CA ASP A 262 7.76 26.47 22.85
C ASP A 262 8.77 25.40 23.30
N MET A 263 8.95 25.22 24.61
CA MET A 263 9.87 24.23 25.17
C MET A 263 9.39 22.80 24.94
N VAL A 264 8.11 22.54 25.19
CA VAL A 264 7.49 21.23 24.90
C VAL A 264 7.49 20.93 23.39
N GLN A 265 7.30 21.95 22.56
CA GLN A 265 7.44 21.84 21.10
C GLN A 265 8.87 21.48 20.68
N HIS A 266 9.90 22.04 21.34
CA HIS A 266 11.29 21.67 21.10
C HIS A 266 11.56 20.21 21.47
N VAL A 267 11.07 19.75 22.62
CA VAL A 267 11.18 18.34 23.04
C VAL A 267 10.54 17.43 21.99
N PHE A 268 9.34 17.77 21.51
CA PHE A 268 8.67 17.01 20.46
C PHE A 268 9.49 16.94 19.16
N ASP A 269 10.07 18.07 18.74
CA ASP A 269 10.95 18.13 17.57
C ASP A 269 12.20 17.25 17.74
N GLU A 270 12.80 17.23 18.94
CA GLU A 270 13.95 16.37 19.25
C GLU A 270 13.60 14.88 19.17
N VAL A 271 12.50 14.47 19.82
CA VAL A 271 11.98 13.09 19.76
C VAL A 271 11.74 12.66 18.31
N PHE A 272 11.28 13.57 17.46
CA PHE A 272 11.05 13.27 16.05
C PHE A 272 12.34 13.10 15.24
N THR A 273 13.39 13.84 15.58
CA THR A 273 14.70 13.73 14.92
C THR A 273 15.55 12.58 15.45
N ASP A 274 15.14 11.96 16.56
CA ASP A 274 15.81 10.81 17.15
C ASP A 274 15.66 9.55 16.27
N LYS A 275 16.80 8.94 15.94
CA LYS A 275 16.84 7.76 15.06
C LYS A 275 16.33 6.50 15.75
N GLU A 276 16.55 6.36 17.05
CA GLU A 276 16.12 5.19 17.82
C GLU A 276 14.61 5.20 17.99
N VAL A 277 14.04 6.35 18.36
CA VAL A 277 12.58 6.55 18.42
C VAL A 277 11.95 6.25 17.07
N TYR A 278 12.47 6.83 15.99
CA TYR A 278 11.95 6.55 14.66
C TYR A 278 12.06 5.07 14.29
N SER A 279 13.18 4.42 14.62
CA SER A 279 13.40 2.99 14.37
C SER A 279 12.38 2.10 15.10
N THR A 280 11.98 2.47 16.33
CA THR A 280 10.96 1.76 17.11
C THR A 280 9.62 1.69 16.37
N PHE A 281 9.24 2.75 15.64
CA PHE A 281 8.03 2.74 14.82
C PHE A 281 8.24 2.11 13.44
N ALA A 282 9.38 2.40 12.79
CA ALA A 282 9.61 1.99 11.42
C ALA A 282 9.93 0.50 11.28
N SER A 283 10.74 -0.06 12.18
CA SER A 283 11.24 -1.44 12.09
C SER A 283 10.11 -2.47 12.10
N PRO A 284 9.11 -2.41 13.01
CA PRO A 284 7.96 -3.31 12.97
C PRO A 284 7.16 -3.20 11.66
N LEU A 285 6.99 -1.99 11.12
CA LEU A 285 6.27 -1.80 9.85
C LEU A 285 7.03 -2.39 8.66
N MET A 286 8.36 -2.25 8.67
CA MET A 286 9.24 -2.81 7.63
C MET A 286 9.23 -4.34 7.65
N SER A 287 9.27 -4.97 8.83
CA SER A 287 9.31 -6.42 8.97
C SER A 287 7.92 -7.09 8.90
N SER A 288 6.83 -6.41 9.26
CA SER A 288 5.49 -7.03 9.24
C SER A 288 5.04 -7.41 7.84
N ARG A 289 4.34 -8.53 7.66
CA ARG A 289 3.65 -8.81 6.40
C ARG A 289 2.56 -7.77 6.15
N TRP A 290 2.34 -7.38 4.89
CA TRP A 290 1.36 -6.36 4.52
C TRP A 290 0.15 -6.93 3.77
N ALA A 291 -1.02 -6.38 4.06
CA ALA A 291 -2.25 -6.60 3.32
C ALA A 291 -2.88 -5.26 2.91
N ILE A 292 -3.56 -5.25 1.76
CA ILE A 292 -4.56 -4.23 1.43
C ILE A 292 -5.90 -4.90 1.53
N VAL A 293 -6.65 -4.41 2.50
CA VAL A 293 -8.02 -4.79 2.73
C VAL A 293 -8.91 -3.96 1.82
N ALA A 294 -9.82 -4.59 1.10
CA ALA A 294 -10.76 -3.94 0.19
C ALA A 294 -12.21 -4.33 0.53
N THR A 295 -13.12 -3.41 0.24
CA THR A 295 -14.57 -3.60 0.41
C THR A 295 -15.31 -3.17 -0.86
N ALA A 296 -16.48 -3.75 -1.10
CA ALA A 296 -17.37 -3.32 -2.18
C ALA A 296 -18.08 -1.99 -1.87
N GLU A 297 -18.28 -1.70 -0.58
CA GLU A 297 -18.96 -0.51 -0.09
C GLU A 297 -17.99 0.48 0.58
N PRO A 298 -18.27 1.79 0.56
CA PRO A 298 -17.40 2.83 1.11
C PRO A 298 -17.55 2.94 2.64
N ILE A 299 -17.15 1.89 3.37
CA ILE A 299 -17.42 1.74 4.80
C ILE A 299 -16.27 2.22 5.70
N PHE A 300 -15.08 2.43 5.15
CA PHE A 300 -13.94 2.90 5.96
C PHE A 300 -13.99 4.40 6.18
N VAL A 301 -13.45 4.81 7.33
CA VAL A 301 -13.37 6.21 7.77
C VAL A 301 -11.91 6.61 7.93
N LEU A 302 -11.62 7.90 7.78
CA LEU A 302 -10.31 8.48 8.10
C LEU A 302 -10.41 9.19 9.46
N PRO A 303 -9.94 8.57 10.55
CA PRO A 303 -9.97 9.19 11.87
C PRO A 303 -8.99 10.36 11.94
N ASP A 304 -9.24 11.30 12.86
CA ASP A 304 -8.29 12.36 13.20
C ASP A 304 -6.97 11.85 13.81
N THR A 305 -6.95 10.59 14.24
CA THR A 305 -5.75 9.85 14.65
C THR A 305 -5.01 9.17 13.49
N PHE A 306 -5.47 9.38 12.24
CA PHE A 306 -4.98 8.78 10.99
C PHE A 306 -5.16 7.27 10.86
N CYS A 307 -4.83 6.48 11.88
CA CYS A 307 -4.90 5.03 11.83
C CYS A 307 -5.34 4.41 13.17
N ALA A 308 -5.75 3.15 13.13
CA ALA A 308 -5.81 2.30 14.30
C ALA A 308 -4.47 1.58 14.48
N TYR A 309 -4.02 1.41 15.71
CA TYR A 309 -2.78 0.72 16.01
C TYR A 309 -2.85 -0.01 17.35
N GLY A 310 -2.00 -1.02 17.50
CA GLY A 310 -1.89 -1.81 18.71
C GLY A 310 -0.64 -2.69 18.68
N HIS A 311 -0.24 -3.18 19.84
CA HIS A 311 0.86 -4.15 19.95
C HIS A 311 0.29 -5.56 19.85
N VAL A 312 0.90 -6.39 19.01
CA VAL A 312 0.64 -7.82 18.93
C VAL A 312 1.96 -8.54 19.20
N GLY A 313 2.07 -9.16 20.38
CA GLY A 313 3.37 -9.51 20.94
C GLY A 313 4.20 -8.24 21.19
N GLU A 314 5.46 -8.25 20.79
CA GLU A 314 6.38 -7.11 20.96
C GLU A 314 6.32 -6.08 19.81
N ALA A 315 5.50 -6.34 18.78
CA ALA A 315 5.61 -5.61 17.53
C ALA A 315 4.37 -4.74 17.27
N LEU A 316 4.62 -3.48 16.89
CA LEU A 316 3.56 -2.54 16.51
C LEU A 316 2.84 -3.01 15.25
N ARG A 317 1.51 -2.95 15.27
CA ARG A 317 0.65 -3.20 14.12
C ARG A 317 -0.23 -2.00 13.86
N VAL A 318 -0.51 -1.76 12.58
CA VAL A 318 -1.20 -0.58 12.08
C VAL A 318 -2.26 -0.99 11.06
N ILE A 319 -3.42 -0.36 11.18
CA ILE A 319 -4.49 -0.35 10.19
C ILE A 319 -4.72 1.09 9.75
N ALA A 320 -4.26 1.43 8.56
CA ALA A 320 -4.32 2.78 8.00
C ALA A 320 -5.33 2.85 6.83
N PRO A 321 -6.44 3.59 6.97
CA PRO A 321 -7.42 3.76 5.90
C PRO A 321 -6.80 4.61 4.78
N LEU A 322 -6.76 4.04 3.57
CA LEU A 322 -6.22 4.69 2.37
C LEU A 322 -7.31 5.45 1.61
N THR A 323 -8.50 4.86 1.54
CA THR A 323 -9.71 5.39 0.90
C THR A 323 -10.92 4.86 1.67
N PRO A 324 -12.15 5.35 1.40
CA PRO A 324 -13.37 4.73 1.95
C PRO A 324 -13.55 3.24 1.64
N TYR A 325 -12.81 2.71 0.66
CA TYR A 325 -12.90 1.32 0.19
C TYR A 325 -11.69 0.45 0.51
N LYS A 326 -10.58 1.06 0.93
CA LYS A 326 -9.30 0.34 1.08
C LYS A 326 -8.54 0.76 2.34
N CYS A 327 -8.03 -0.23 3.06
CA CYS A 327 -7.15 -0.05 4.20
C CYS A 327 -5.81 -0.77 3.96
N PHE A 328 -4.72 -0.14 4.36
CA PHE A 328 -3.44 -0.80 4.56
C PHE A 328 -3.42 -1.45 5.94
N VAL A 329 -2.93 -2.68 6.03
CA VAL A 329 -2.87 -3.44 7.27
C VAL A 329 -1.53 -4.15 7.38
N THR A 330 -0.88 -4.03 8.53
CA THR A 330 0.23 -4.92 8.91
C THR A 330 -0.34 -6.16 9.61
N LEU A 331 -0.05 -7.34 9.08
CA LEU A 331 -0.48 -8.62 9.65
C LEU A 331 0.42 -9.04 10.83
N PRO A 332 -0.04 -9.97 11.70
CA PRO A 332 0.75 -10.46 12.82
C PRO A 332 2.10 -11.08 12.41
N ASP A 333 2.17 -11.76 11.27
CA ASP A 333 3.40 -12.39 10.77
C ASP A 333 4.49 -11.38 10.41
N THR A 334 5.74 -11.78 10.60
CA THR A 334 6.93 -11.06 10.10
C THR A 334 7.50 -11.71 8.84
N GLU A 335 8.15 -10.90 8.01
CA GLU A 335 8.84 -11.32 6.79
C GLU A 335 10.30 -10.89 6.87
N GLU A 336 11.23 -11.85 6.75
CA GLU A 336 12.67 -11.57 6.61
C GLU A 336 12.96 -10.86 5.27
N VAL A 337 12.28 -11.30 4.22
CA VAL A 337 12.31 -10.67 2.89
C VAL A 337 10.93 -10.17 2.55
N LYS A 338 10.80 -8.85 2.42
CA LYS A 338 9.52 -8.21 2.13
C LYS A 338 8.93 -8.72 0.82
N ARG A 339 7.68 -9.16 0.84
CA ARG A 339 6.97 -9.49 -0.39
C ARG A 339 6.89 -8.28 -1.32
N ILE A 340 7.06 -8.59 -2.61
CA ILE A 340 6.99 -7.62 -3.71
C ILE A 340 5.58 -6.98 -3.79
N VAL A 341 4.52 -7.78 -3.58
CA VAL A 341 3.12 -7.33 -3.63
C VAL A 341 2.45 -7.60 -2.27
N PRO A 342 1.78 -6.61 -1.66
CA PRO A 342 0.93 -6.85 -0.49
C PRO A 342 -0.27 -7.73 -0.84
N VAL A 343 -0.67 -8.61 0.05
CA VAL A 343 -1.82 -9.49 -0.18
C VAL A 343 -3.11 -8.66 -0.27
N GLN A 344 -3.94 -8.92 -1.27
CA GLN A 344 -5.28 -8.34 -1.32
C GLN A 344 -6.24 -9.22 -0.54
N VAL A 345 -7.02 -8.60 0.33
CA VAL A 345 -8.05 -9.28 1.10
C VAL A 345 -9.35 -8.55 0.87
N THR A 346 -10.36 -9.25 0.35
CA THR A 346 -11.72 -8.72 0.31
C THR A 346 -12.43 -9.19 1.57
N LEU A 347 -12.94 -8.26 2.38
CA LEU A 347 -13.63 -8.63 3.61
C LEU A 347 -15.09 -8.95 3.36
N GLU A 348 -15.57 -9.92 4.12
CA GLU A 348 -17.01 -10.14 4.28
C GLU A 348 -17.67 -8.93 4.95
N PRO A 349 -18.97 -8.67 4.71
CA PRO A 349 -19.65 -7.47 5.21
C PRO A 349 -19.50 -7.24 6.72
N ASP A 350 -19.56 -8.29 7.53
CA ASP A 350 -19.44 -8.17 8.99
C ASP A 350 -18.01 -7.89 9.45
N GLN A 351 -17.00 -8.45 8.76
CA GLN A 351 -15.60 -8.12 9.02
C GLN A 351 -15.29 -6.67 8.64
N ALA A 352 -15.87 -6.19 7.54
CA ALA A 352 -15.72 -4.81 7.09
C ALA A 352 -16.37 -3.82 8.07
N LYS A 353 -17.54 -4.15 8.62
CA LYS A 353 -18.21 -3.38 9.69
C LYS A 353 -17.39 -3.36 10.98
N ALA A 354 -16.84 -4.51 11.40
CA ALA A 354 -15.97 -4.59 12.57
C ALA A 354 -14.73 -3.71 12.43
N LEU A 355 -14.06 -3.77 11.27
CA LEU A 355 -12.91 -2.91 10.99
C LEU A 355 -13.29 -1.42 10.95
N SER A 356 -14.44 -1.08 10.37
CA SER A 356 -14.94 0.30 10.38
C SER A 356 -15.26 0.78 11.80
N ALA A 357 -15.89 -0.04 12.64
CA ALA A 357 -16.17 0.26 14.04
C ALA A 357 -14.89 0.55 14.83
N LEU A 358 -13.84 -0.26 14.62
CA LEU A 358 -12.52 -0.03 15.19
C LEU A 358 -11.94 1.33 14.77
N LEU A 359 -11.97 1.66 13.47
CA LEU A 359 -11.47 2.94 12.96
C LEU A 359 -12.25 4.16 13.50
N VAL A 360 -13.57 4.02 13.68
CA VAL A 360 -14.40 5.04 14.33
C VAL A 360 -14.03 5.17 15.82
N GLY A 361 -13.78 4.04 16.49
CA GLY A 361 -13.36 4.00 17.90
C GLY A 361 -12.04 4.73 18.15
N THR A 362 -11.11 4.67 17.19
CA THR A 362 -9.82 5.37 17.31
C THR A 362 -9.91 6.87 17.05
N ALA A 363 -10.99 7.39 16.47
CA ALA A 363 -11.18 8.82 16.27
C ALA A 363 -11.41 9.52 17.63
N GLU A 364 -10.61 10.55 17.92
CA GLU A 364 -10.68 11.27 19.19
C GLU A 364 -11.91 12.19 19.22
N VAL A 365 -12.05 13.04 18.20
CA VAL A 365 -13.08 14.08 18.16
C VAL A 365 -13.85 14.05 16.85
N GLU A 366 -13.19 13.71 15.75
CA GLU A 366 -13.77 13.75 14.41
C GLU A 366 -13.16 12.73 13.45
N PHE A 367 -13.89 12.38 12.40
CA PHE A 367 -13.39 11.58 11.28
C PHE A 367 -14.03 12.02 9.96
N LEU A 368 -13.40 11.65 8.84
CA LEU A 368 -13.96 11.81 7.49
C LEU A 368 -14.50 10.48 6.97
N SER A 369 -15.56 10.55 6.16
CA SER A 369 -16.15 9.37 5.51
C SER A 369 -16.64 9.68 4.10
N ASP A 370 -17.02 8.64 3.36
CA ASP A 370 -17.90 8.81 2.20
C ASP A 370 -19.29 9.31 2.66
N PRO A 371 -20.03 10.13 1.89
CA PRO A 371 -21.38 10.57 2.24
C PRO A 371 -22.40 9.43 2.44
N ARG A 372 -22.17 8.27 1.81
CA ARG A 372 -23.01 7.08 1.94
C ARG A 372 -22.69 6.25 3.18
N PHE A 373 -21.62 6.58 3.89
CA PHE A 373 -21.23 5.88 5.11
C PHE A 373 -22.35 5.93 6.16
N GLN A 374 -22.59 4.79 6.79
CA GLN A 374 -23.45 4.66 7.96
C GLN A 374 -22.62 4.06 9.10
N PRO A 375 -22.60 4.69 10.28
CA PRO A 375 -21.89 4.15 11.43
C PRO A 375 -22.38 2.73 11.75
N PRO A 376 -21.48 1.76 11.95
CA PRO A 376 -21.89 0.42 12.35
C PRO A 376 -22.53 0.45 13.74
N HIS A 377 -23.61 -0.31 13.94
CA HIS A 377 -24.31 -0.46 15.23
C HIS A 377 -23.64 -1.49 16.17
N GLN A 378 -22.46 -1.99 15.82
CA GLN A 378 -21.76 -3.03 16.57
C GLN A 378 -20.90 -2.41 17.68
N ALA A 379 -20.69 -3.16 18.76
CA ALA A 379 -19.69 -2.82 19.76
C ALA A 379 -18.29 -2.76 19.13
N GLU A 380 -17.43 -1.89 19.63
CA GLU A 380 -16.05 -1.76 19.15
C GLU A 380 -15.31 -3.10 19.36
N PRO A 381 -14.88 -3.77 18.29
CA PRO A 381 -14.17 -5.04 18.41
C PRO A 381 -12.75 -4.81 18.92
N GLY A 382 -12.15 -5.85 19.51
CA GLY A 382 -10.74 -5.82 19.87
C GLY A 382 -9.85 -5.66 18.62
N PHE A 383 -8.79 -4.86 18.74
CA PHE A 383 -7.82 -4.64 17.65
C PHE A 383 -7.21 -5.97 17.16
N LEU A 384 -6.89 -6.89 18.08
CA LEU A 384 -6.35 -8.21 17.77
C LEU A 384 -7.37 -9.10 17.05
N ASP A 385 -8.65 -9.01 17.41
CA ASP A 385 -9.72 -9.80 16.78
C ASP A 385 -9.86 -9.42 15.30
N VAL A 386 -9.87 -8.12 15.01
CA VAL A 386 -9.91 -7.60 13.64
C VAL A 386 -8.68 -8.04 12.85
N LEU A 387 -7.48 -7.92 13.42
CA LEU A 387 -6.26 -8.36 12.75
C LEU A 387 -6.24 -9.87 12.46
N THR A 388 -6.72 -10.68 13.39
CA THR A 388 -6.79 -12.14 13.24
C THR A 388 -7.75 -12.50 12.12
N ALA A 389 -8.94 -11.88 12.08
CA ALA A 389 -9.90 -12.09 10.99
C ALA A 389 -9.32 -11.75 9.61
N ILE A 390 -8.57 -10.64 9.51
CA ILE A 390 -7.90 -10.25 8.27
C ILE A 390 -6.78 -11.25 7.92
N ALA A 391 -6.00 -11.70 8.90
CA ALA A 391 -4.93 -12.66 8.69
C ALA A 391 -5.47 -13.99 8.16
N THR A 392 -6.52 -14.54 8.77
CA THR A 392 -7.21 -15.75 8.30
C THR A 392 -7.75 -15.58 6.88
N ALA A 393 -8.42 -14.46 6.59
CA ALA A 393 -8.90 -14.19 5.23
C ALA A 393 -7.74 -14.09 4.21
N SER A 394 -6.57 -13.60 4.64
CA SER A 394 -5.37 -13.51 3.80
C SER A 394 -4.71 -14.86 3.50
N GLU A 395 -4.97 -15.89 4.31
CA GLU A 395 -4.47 -17.25 4.08
C GLU A 395 -5.31 -17.98 3.05
N VAL A 396 -6.62 -17.74 3.03
CA VAL A 396 -7.54 -18.28 2.01
C VAL A 396 -7.22 -17.72 0.61
N CYS A 397 -6.64 -16.52 0.54
CA CYS A 397 -6.21 -15.91 -0.73
C CYS A 397 -4.82 -16.37 -1.22
N ARG A 398 -4.13 -17.28 -0.52
CA ARG A 398 -2.90 -17.92 -0.99
C ARG A 398 -3.23 -19.18 -1.77
#